data_AF-A0A438F8K2-F1
#
_entry.id   AF-A0A438F8K2-F1
#
_cell.length_a   1.000
_cell.length_b   1.000
_cell.length_c   1.000
_cell.angle_alpha   90.00
_cell.angle_beta   90.00
_cell.angle_gamma   90.00
#
_symmetry.space_group_name_H-M   'P 1'
#
loop_
_entity.id
_entity.type
_entity.pdbx_description
1 polymer ?
#
loop_
_entity_poly.entity_id
_entity_poly.type
_entity_poly.pdbx_seq_one_letter_code
_entity_poly.pdbx_strand_id
1 'polypeptide(L)'
;MGAMLLIGYSYSGSGSFGGNKQAAVSRVQGDFSCTAEVHWAIPFLKKAYGDSMHKVLHVGPDSCSIVSKLLKEEETEAWGVEPYDIEEADSNCKSLVHKGIVRVADIKFPLPYRAKSFSLVIVSDALDYLSPKYLNKTLPDLARVSADGLIIFAGKESLCYLPD
;
A
#
# COMPACT_ATOMS: atom_id res chain seq x y z
N MET A 1 21.71 53.77 -26.55
CA MET A 1 22.67 52.74 -26.08
C MET A 1 21.92 51.82 -25.14
N GLY A 2 21.91 50.53 -25.41
CA GLY A 2 21.13 49.54 -24.64
C GLY A 2 21.87 49.09 -23.39
N ALA A 3 21.12 48.79 -22.33
CA ALA A 3 21.62 48.13 -21.14
C ALA A 3 20.78 46.87 -20.89
N MET A 4 21.42 45.70 -20.92
CA MET A 4 20.86 44.46 -20.39
C MET A 4 21.19 44.37 -18.90
N LEU A 5 20.17 44.12 -18.08
CA LEU A 5 20.34 43.75 -16.67
C LEU A 5 20.27 42.23 -16.55
N LEU A 6 21.37 41.61 -16.17
CA LEU A 6 21.43 40.20 -15.78
C LEU A 6 21.32 40.13 -14.25
N ILE A 7 20.22 39.54 -13.76
CA ILE A 7 20.04 39.27 -12.33
C ILE A 7 20.54 37.85 -12.07
N GLY A 8 21.72 37.73 -11.45
CA GLY A 8 22.23 36.47 -10.90
C GLY A 8 21.72 36.29 -9.47
N TYR A 9 21.14 35.13 -9.18
CA TYR A 9 20.71 34.77 -7.83
C TYR A 9 21.72 33.80 -7.20
N SER A 10 22.41 34.24 -6.15
CA SER A 10 23.30 33.40 -5.35
C SER A 10 22.61 33.09 -4.03
N TYR A 11 22.26 31.82 -3.80
CA TYR A 11 21.75 31.38 -2.50
C TYR A 11 22.90 30.89 -1.62
N SER A 12 23.23 31.66 -0.59
CA SER A 12 24.18 31.28 0.45
C SER A 12 23.56 30.26 1.39
N GLY A 13 24.03 29.01 1.35
CA GLY A 13 23.71 28.00 2.35
C GLY A 13 24.44 28.29 3.66
N SER A 14 23.72 28.74 4.69
CA SER A 14 24.21 28.76 6.07
C SER A 14 23.98 27.37 6.68
N GLY A 15 25.08 26.68 7.01
CA GLY A 15 25.03 25.41 7.71
C GLY A 15 24.76 25.57 9.22
N SER A 16 24.08 24.56 9.75
CA SER A 16 24.41 23.84 11.00
C SER A 16 23.38 23.89 12.15
N PHE A 17 23.27 22.71 12.77
CA PHE A 17 22.69 22.32 14.06
C PHE A 17 21.18 22.05 14.20
N GLY A 18 20.87 20.80 14.55
CA GLY A 18 19.65 20.41 15.25
C GLY A 18 19.08 19.09 14.76
N GLY A 19 19.29 18.01 15.51
CA GLY A 19 18.91 16.67 15.09
C GLY A 19 17.39 16.47 14.93
N ASN A 20 17.01 15.77 13.88
CA ASN A 20 16.01 14.73 13.98
C ASN A 20 16.20 13.77 12.80
N LYS A 21 16.39 12.49 13.11
CA LYS A 21 16.37 11.37 12.15
C LYS A 21 14.93 11.22 11.65
N GLN A 22 14.50 12.09 10.75
CA GLN A 22 13.35 11.79 9.91
C GLN A 22 13.86 10.99 8.72
N ALA A 23 13.27 9.82 8.58
CA ALA A 23 13.56 8.82 7.58
C ALA A 23 13.81 9.48 6.22
N ALA A 24 15.01 9.25 5.68
CA ALA A 24 15.24 9.37 4.27
C ALA A 24 14.34 8.34 3.58
N VAL A 25 13.12 8.77 3.25
CA VAL A 25 12.28 8.08 2.29
C VAL A 25 13.01 8.23 0.97
N SER A 26 13.67 7.16 0.52
CA SER A 26 14.22 7.08 -0.82
C SER A 26 13.09 7.39 -1.80
N ARG A 27 13.09 8.61 -2.34
CA ARG A 27 12.35 8.96 -3.54
C ARG A 27 13.01 8.23 -4.71
N VAL A 28 12.69 6.95 -4.87
CA VAL A 28 12.92 6.26 -6.13
C VAL A 28 11.75 6.62 -7.02
N GLN A 29 12.08 7.36 -8.08
CA GLN A 29 11.22 7.74 -9.17
C GLN A 29 10.76 6.48 -9.93
N GLY A 30 9.47 6.15 -9.88
CA GLY A 30 8.86 5.10 -10.70
C GLY A 30 7.59 4.55 -10.07
N ASP A 31 6.46 4.74 -10.75
CA ASP A 31 5.11 4.20 -10.49
C ASP A 31 4.30 4.83 -9.34
N PHE A 32 3.43 5.77 -9.71
CA PHE A 32 2.35 6.30 -8.87
C PHE A 32 1.30 5.21 -8.61
N SER A 33 1.56 4.32 -7.65
CA SER A 33 0.54 3.51 -7.00
C SER A 33 -0.18 4.37 -5.94
N CYS A 34 -1.50 4.38 -5.98
CA CYS A 34 -2.36 5.02 -4.99
C CYS A 34 -2.43 4.23 -3.66
N THR A 35 -1.50 3.28 -3.42
CA THR A 35 -1.28 2.63 -2.12
C THR A 35 -0.94 3.62 -1.00
N ALA A 36 -0.42 4.80 -1.34
CA ALA A 36 -0.19 5.89 -0.39
C ALA A 36 -1.47 6.29 0.39
N GLU A 37 -2.64 6.20 -0.24
CA GLU A 37 -3.93 6.47 0.43
C GLU A 37 -4.22 5.45 1.52
N VAL A 38 -3.92 4.17 1.28
CA VAL A 38 -4.11 3.11 2.29
C VAL A 38 -3.21 3.36 3.49
N HIS A 39 -1.94 3.72 3.25
CA HIS A 39 -1.03 4.09 4.33
C HIS A 39 -1.62 5.19 5.21
N TRP A 40 -2.16 6.25 4.62
CA TRP A 40 -2.74 7.36 5.38
C TRP A 40 -4.08 6.98 6.04
N ALA A 41 -4.86 6.09 5.42
CA ALA A 41 -6.18 5.68 5.91
C ALA A 41 -6.10 4.75 7.12
N ILE A 42 -5.04 3.96 7.31
CA ILE A 42 -4.95 2.94 8.39
C ILE A 42 -5.39 3.47 9.78
N PRO A 43 -4.91 4.62 10.29
CA PRO A 43 -5.36 5.12 11.60
C PRO A 43 -6.86 5.45 11.63
N PHE A 44 -7.41 5.93 10.52
CA PHE A 44 -8.84 6.21 10.39
C PHE A 44 -9.65 4.92 10.31
N LEU A 45 -9.16 3.91 9.58
CA LEU A 45 -9.77 2.59 9.53
C LEU A 45 -9.79 1.95 10.92
N LYS A 46 -8.69 2.04 11.67
CA LYS A 46 -8.64 1.55 13.06
C LYS A 46 -9.64 2.28 13.94
N LYS A 47 -9.78 3.60 13.79
CA LYS A 47 -10.78 4.39 14.53
C LYS A 47 -12.23 4.03 14.15
N ALA A 48 -12.49 3.77 12.87
CA ALA A 48 -13.83 3.50 12.36
C ALA A 48 -14.30 2.07 12.64
N TYR A 49 -13.38 1.11 12.51
CA TYR A 49 -13.68 -0.31 12.62
C TYR A 49 -13.23 -0.94 13.94
N GLY A 50 -12.38 -0.27 14.75
CA GLY A 50 -12.05 -0.65 16.12
C GLY A 50 -11.76 -2.14 16.30
N ASP A 51 -12.62 -2.80 17.07
CA ASP A 51 -12.59 -4.23 17.40
C ASP A 51 -12.74 -5.14 16.17
N SER A 52 -13.36 -4.66 15.08
CA SER A 52 -13.47 -5.38 13.81
C SER A 52 -12.17 -5.33 13.00
N MET A 53 -11.16 -4.55 13.38
CA MET A 53 -9.86 -4.49 12.71
C MET A 53 -8.81 -5.40 13.38
N HIS A 54 -9.21 -6.61 13.78
CA HIS A 54 -8.34 -7.57 14.47
C HIS A 54 -7.58 -8.51 13.52
N LYS A 55 -8.14 -8.83 12.33
CA LYS A 55 -7.47 -9.65 11.31
C LYS A 55 -7.62 -9.04 9.91
N VAL A 56 -6.56 -8.41 9.44
CA VAL A 56 -6.56 -7.64 8.20
C VAL A 56 -5.81 -8.38 7.09
N LEU A 57 -6.43 -8.50 5.92
CA LEU A 57 -5.75 -8.91 4.70
C LEU A 57 -5.60 -7.71 3.77
N HIS A 58 -4.36 -7.42 3.36
CA HIS A 58 -4.08 -6.52 2.25
C HIS A 58 -3.84 -7.30 0.95
N VAL A 59 -4.39 -6.84 -0.16
CA VAL A 59 -4.20 -7.42 -1.49
C VAL A 59 -3.86 -6.32 -2.49
N GLY A 60 -2.68 -6.39 -3.10
CA GLY A 60 -2.25 -5.42 -4.10
C GLY A 60 -0.76 -5.12 -4.04
N PRO A 61 -0.26 -4.26 -4.94
CA PRO A 61 1.09 -3.74 -4.86
C PRO A 61 1.35 -3.11 -3.49
N ASP A 62 2.62 -3.07 -3.08
CA ASP A 62 3.07 -2.49 -1.81
C ASP A 62 2.54 -3.24 -0.55
N SER A 63 2.11 -4.49 -0.69
CA SER A 63 1.57 -5.29 0.41
C SER A 63 2.54 -5.42 1.57
N CYS A 64 3.83 -5.58 1.29
CA CYS A 64 4.88 -5.67 2.32
C CYS A 64 4.94 -4.42 3.21
N SER A 65 4.84 -3.22 2.62
CA SER A 65 4.92 -1.95 3.36
C SER A 65 3.66 -1.71 4.19
N ILE A 66 2.49 -1.94 3.59
CA ILE A 66 1.19 -1.78 4.26
C ILE A 66 1.07 -2.76 5.43
N VAL A 67 1.43 -4.03 5.23
CA VAL A 67 1.44 -5.03 6.30
C VAL A 67 2.44 -4.66 7.39
N SER A 68 3.64 -4.19 7.04
CA SER A 68 4.63 -3.70 8.03
C SER A 68 4.08 -2.56 8.90
N LYS A 69 3.18 -1.74 8.34
CA LYS A 69 2.51 -0.66 9.07
C LYS A 69 1.38 -1.18 9.95
N LEU A 70 0.51 -2.03 9.40
CA LEU A 70 -0.60 -2.67 10.14
C LEU A 70 -0.11 -3.49 11.34
N LEU A 71 1.02 -4.18 11.23
CA LEU A 71 1.62 -4.94 12.34
C LEU A 71 2.10 -4.07 13.51
N LYS A 72 2.13 -2.74 13.35
CA LYS A 72 2.45 -1.79 14.43
C LYS A 72 1.19 -1.27 15.12
N GLU A 73 0.01 -1.51 14.55
CA GLU A 73 -1.26 -1.13 15.16
C GLU A 73 -1.59 -2.11 16.29
N GLU A 74 -2.07 -1.58 17.42
CA GLU A 74 -2.40 -2.39 18.59
C GLU A 74 -3.59 -3.32 18.28
N GLU A 75 -3.50 -4.56 18.76
CA GLU A 75 -4.55 -5.57 18.62
C GLU A 75 -4.93 -5.90 17.16
N THR A 76 -4.02 -5.66 16.21
CA THR A 76 -4.23 -5.95 14.80
C THR A 76 -3.22 -7.00 14.30
N GLU A 77 -3.74 -8.13 13.85
CA GLU A 77 -2.97 -9.09 13.05
C GLU A 77 -3.13 -8.77 11.57
N ALA A 78 -2.05 -8.88 10.79
CA ALA A 78 -2.05 -8.48 9.38
C ALA A 78 -1.34 -9.49 8.47
N TRP A 79 -1.90 -9.67 7.27
CA TRP A 79 -1.38 -10.51 6.19
C TRP A 79 -1.47 -9.78 4.85
N GLY A 80 -0.65 -10.20 3.90
CA GLY A 80 -0.58 -9.60 2.58
C GLY A 80 -0.62 -10.61 1.43
N VAL A 81 -1.17 -10.20 0.30
CA VAL A 81 -1.01 -10.87 -1.00
C VAL A 81 -0.39 -9.88 -1.97
N GLU A 82 0.84 -10.17 -2.37
CA GLU A 82 1.57 -9.41 -3.37
C GLU A 82 1.39 -10.10 -4.73
N PRO A 83 0.64 -9.50 -5.68
CA PRO A 83 0.39 -10.10 -6.99
C PRO A 83 1.58 -10.02 -7.95
N TYR A 84 2.57 -9.18 -7.66
CA TYR A 84 3.75 -8.97 -8.49
C TYR A 84 4.98 -9.69 -7.92
N ASP A 85 6.04 -9.77 -8.73
CA ASP A 85 7.30 -10.38 -8.34
C ASP A 85 8.03 -9.55 -7.28
N ILE A 86 8.72 -10.23 -6.36
CA ILE A 86 9.48 -9.68 -5.24
C ILE A 86 11.00 -9.83 -5.42
N GLU A 87 11.47 -10.25 -6.61
CA GLU A 87 12.90 -10.43 -6.90
C GLU A 87 13.73 -9.19 -6.52
N GLU A 88 13.24 -8.00 -6.87
CA GLU A 88 13.88 -6.70 -6.58
C GLU A 88 13.46 -6.09 -5.23
N ALA A 89 12.63 -6.79 -4.44
CA ALA A 89 12.15 -6.26 -3.16
C ALA A 89 13.27 -6.19 -2.11
N ASP A 90 13.09 -5.28 -1.15
CA ASP A 90 14.01 -5.10 -0.03
C ASP A 90 14.04 -6.32 0.92
N SER A 91 15.02 -6.32 1.83
CA SER A 91 15.20 -7.43 2.78
C SER A 91 14.03 -7.58 3.76
N ASN A 92 13.31 -6.49 4.06
CA ASN A 92 12.16 -6.53 4.95
C ASN A 92 10.98 -7.26 4.29
N CYS A 93 10.67 -6.92 3.04
CA CYS A 93 9.64 -7.59 2.26
C CYS A 93 9.98 -9.07 2.06
N LYS A 94 11.23 -9.39 1.70
CA LYS A 94 11.71 -10.78 1.60
C LYS A 94 11.54 -11.54 2.92
N SER A 95 11.76 -10.89 4.07
CA SER A 95 11.52 -11.50 5.39
C SER A 95 10.04 -11.80 5.64
N LEU A 96 9.15 -10.86 5.31
CA LEU A 96 7.70 -11.06 5.46
C LEU A 96 7.17 -12.19 4.59
N VAL A 97 7.70 -12.31 3.37
CA VAL A 97 7.36 -13.40 2.45
C VAL A 97 7.88 -14.74 2.97
N HIS A 98 9.13 -14.79 3.40
CA HIS A 98 9.71 -16.00 3.98
C HIS A 98 8.96 -16.47 5.24
N LYS A 99 8.44 -15.54 6.05
CA LYS A 99 7.58 -15.84 7.21
C LYS A 99 6.16 -16.27 6.83
N GLY A 100 5.77 -16.16 5.55
CA GLY A 100 4.42 -16.46 5.06
C GLY A 100 3.35 -15.45 5.51
N ILE A 101 3.77 -14.31 6.06
CA ILE A 101 2.90 -13.19 6.45
C ILE A 101 2.38 -12.52 5.18
N VAL A 102 3.28 -12.27 4.23
CA VAL A 102 2.94 -11.87 2.86
C VAL A 102 3.09 -13.09 1.96
N ARG A 103 2.14 -13.31 1.05
CA ARG A 103 2.18 -14.40 0.08
C ARG A 103 2.24 -13.82 -1.32
N VAL A 104 3.15 -14.33 -2.14
CA VAL A 104 3.19 -13.98 -3.56
C VAL A 104 2.18 -14.86 -4.28
N ALA A 105 1.12 -14.25 -4.81
CA ALA A 105 0.05 -14.98 -5.49
C ALA A 105 -0.70 -14.09 -6.47
N ASP A 106 -0.94 -14.63 -7.66
CA ASP A 106 -1.71 -13.97 -8.70
C ASP A 106 -3.22 -14.03 -8.38
N ILE A 107 -3.83 -12.86 -8.20
CA ILE A 107 -5.24 -12.69 -7.79
C ILE A 107 -6.26 -13.12 -8.86
N LYS A 108 -5.80 -13.49 -10.07
CA LYS A 108 -6.64 -14.19 -11.07
C LYS A 108 -7.02 -15.60 -10.59
N PHE A 109 -6.28 -16.15 -9.61
CA PHE A 109 -6.53 -17.44 -9.00
C PHE A 109 -7.06 -17.28 -7.57
N PRO A 110 -7.70 -18.32 -7.00
CA PRO A 110 -8.20 -18.25 -5.63
C PRO A 110 -7.10 -17.91 -4.64
N LEU A 111 -7.38 -16.96 -3.75
CA LEU A 111 -6.50 -16.53 -2.70
C LEU A 111 -6.14 -17.71 -1.79
N PRO A 112 -4.88 -17.82 -1.33
CA PRO A 112 -4.37 -18.97 -0.60
C PRO A 112 -4.82 -18.99 0.87
N TYR A 113 -6.03 -18.54 1.16
CA TYR A 113 -6.62 -18.48 2.50
C TYR A 113 -7.96 -19.19 2.54
N ARG A 114 -8.34 -19.65 3.74
CA ARG A 114 -9.65 -20.28 3.96
C ARG A 114 -10.76 -19.22 3.93
N ALA A 115 -11.99 -19.66 3.69
CA ALA A 115 -13.13 -18.77 3.78
C ALA A 115 -13.24 -18.17 5.19
N LYS A 116 -13.71 -16.92 5.29
CA LYS A 116 -13.93 -16.19 6.55
C LYS A 116 -12.71 -16.13 7.47
N SER A 117 -11.53 -15.89 6.91
CA SER A 117 -10.28 -15.83 7.67
C SER A 117 -9.97 -14.43 8.22
N PHE A 118 -10.53 -13.38 7.60
CA PHE A 118 -10.18 -11.99 7.88
C PHE A 118 -11.42 -11.18 8.18
N SER A 119 -11.35 -10.31 9.18
CA SER A 119 -12.43 -9.40 9.53
C SER A 119 -12.50 -8.19 8.59
N LEU A 120 -11.35 -7.80 8.03
CA LEU A 120 -11.25 -6.72 7.04
C LEU A 120 -10.34 -7.14 5.89
N VAL A 121 -10.81 -6.94 4.66
CA VAL A 121 -10.02 -7.11 3.43
C VAL A 121 -9.85 -5.74 2.77
N ILE A 122 -8.61 -5.33 2.52
CA ILE A 122 -8.26 -4.10 1.82
C ILE A 122 -7.61 -4.49 0.50
N VAL A 123 -8.14 -3.97 -0.60
CA VAL A 123 -7.64 -4.23 -1.95
C VAL A 123 -7.22 -2.90 -2.56
N SER A 124 -5.94 -2.72 -2.87
CA SER A 124 -5.42 -1.46 -3.42
C SER A 124 -4.82 -1.66 -4.81
N ASP A 125 -5.20 -0.87 -5.82
CA ASP A 125 -4.59 -0.86 -7.17
C ASP A 125 -4.42 -2.24 -7.84
N ALA A 126 -5.21 -3.24 -7.45
CA ALA A 126 -5.05 -4.61 -7.89
C ALA A 126 -6.09 -5.03 -8.94
N LEU A 127 -7.28 -4.41 -8.91
CA LEU A 127 -8.41 -4.82 -9.75
C LEU A 127 -8.39 -4.23 -11.15
N ASP A 128 -7.79 -3.06 -11.34
CA ASP A 128 -7.86 -2.29 -12.60
C ASP A 128 -7.19 -3.01 -13.77
N TYR A 129 -6.28 -3.93 -13.48
CA TYR A 129 -5.58 -4.76 -14.47
C TYR A 129 -6.33 -6.05 -14.81
N LEU A 130 -7.44 -6.36 -14.13
CA LEU A 130 -8.21 -7.58 -14.37
C LEU A 130 -9.21 -7.38 -15.50
N SER A 131 -9.23 -8.33 -16.44
CA SER A 131 -10.31 -8.38 -17.44
C SER A 131 -11.65 -8.69 -16.75
N PRO A 132 -12.80 -8.33 -17.35
CA PRO A 132 -14.12 -8.61 -16.78
C PRO A 132 -14.33 -10.08 -16.38
N LYS A 133 -13.72 -11.01 -17.13
CA LYS A 133 -13.74 -12.45 -16.84
C LYS A 133 -13.05 -12.80 -15.52
N TYR A 134 -11.92 -12.17 -15.22
CA TYR A 134 -11.19 -12.41 -13.98
C TYR A 134 -11.82 -11.65 -12.82
N LEU A 135 -12.26 -10.41 -13.03
CA LEU A 135 -12.96 -9.63 -12.03
C LEU A 135 -14.18 -10.37 -11.45
N ASN A 136 -14.99 -10.98 -12.33
CA ASN A 136 -16.15 -11.78 -11.92
C ASN A 136 -15.81 -13.03 -11.08
N LYS A 137 -14.55 -13.47 -11.09
CA LYS A 137 -14.06 -14.58 -10.25
C LYS A 137 -13.37 -14.08 -8.98
N THR A 138 -12.61 -13.01 -9.09
CA THR A 138 -11.84 -12.44 -7.99
C THR A 138 -12.74 -11.78 -6.94
N LEU A 139 -13.81 -11.08 -7.34
CA LEU A 139 -14.72 -10.43 -6.39
C LEU A 139 -15.40 -11.43 -5.43
N PRO A 140 -15.99 -12.55 -5.90
CA PRO A 140 -16.49 -13.58 -4.99
C PRO A 140 -15.41 -14.20 -4.10
N ASP A 141 -14.17 -14.31 -4.58
CA ASP A 141 -13.08 -14.90 -3.79
C ASP A 141 -12.60 -13.97 -2.67
N LEU A 142 -12.54 -12.67 -2.93
CA LEU A 142 -12.33 -11.63 -1.91
C LEU A 142 -13.43 -11.64 -0.86
N ALA A 143 -14.69 -11.76 -1.29
CA ALA A 143 -15.83 -11.89 -0.38
C ALA A 143 -15.77 -13.19 0.44
N ARG A 144 -15.33 -14.30 -0.18
CA ARG A 144 -15.19 -15.59 0.50
C ARG A 144 -14.22 -15.51 1.67
N VAL A 145 -13.09 -14.80 1.54
CA VAL A 145 -12.08 -14.72 2.61
C VAL A 145 -12.44 -13.73 3.72
N SER A 146 -13.34 -12.79 3.45
CA SER A 146 -13.90 -11.86 4.45
C SER A 146 -14.92 -12.58 5.34
N ALA A 147 -14.75 -12.46 6.66
CA ALA A 147 -15.63 -13.04 7.67
C ALA A 147 -16.91 -12.20 7.83
N ASP A 148 -16.75 -10.88 7.84
CA ASP A 148 -17.82 -9.91 8.09
C ASP A 148 -18.41 -9.33 6.79
N GLY A 149 -17.92 -9.79 5.63
CA GLY A 149 -18.33 -9.28 4.33
C GLY A 149 -17.82 -7.86 4.03
N LEU A 150 -16.98 -7.29 4.89
CA LEU A 150 -16.37 -5.98 4.70
C LEU A 150 -15.13 -6.11 3.81
N ILE A 151 -15.15 -5.36 2.71
CA ILE A 151 -14.05 -5.26 1.74
C ILE A 151 -13.92 -3.78 1.35
N ILE A 152 -12.71 -3.24 1.42
CA ILE A 152 -12.40 -1.87 1.02
C ILE A 152 -11.60 -1.94 -0.26
N PHE A 153 -12.12 -1.33 -1.32
CA PHE A 153 -11.40 -1.12 -2.57
C PHE A 153 -10.83 0.30 -2.55
N ALA A 154 -9.51 0.40 -2.64
CA ALA A 154 -8.77 1.64 -2.79
C ALA A 154 -8.07 1.61 -4.15
N GLY A 155 -8.12 2.70 -4.90
CA GLY A 155 -7.60 2.73 -6.27
C GLY A 155 -8.23 3.83 -7.09
N LYS A 156 -7.73 4.06 -8.30
CA LYS A 156 -8.03 5.27 -9.07
C LYS A 156 -9.50 5.37 -9.52
N GLU A 157 -10.12 6.47 -9.14
CA GLU A 157 -10.98 7.27 -10.03
C GLU A 157 -10.22 8.58 -10.34
N SER A 158 -9.37 8.55 -11.37
CA SER A 158 -8.76 9.72 -12.05
C SER A 158 -7.96 10.78 -11.24
N LEU A 159 -7.86 10.71 -9.91
CA LEU A 159 -7.32 11.79 -9.07
C LEU A 159 -5.80 11.76 -8.79
N CYS A 160 -5.12 10.62 -8.86
CA CYS A 160 -3.66 10.56 -8.62
C CYS A 160 -2.80 11.07 -9.81
N TYR A 161 -3.35 11.90 -10.72
CA TYR A 161 -2.66 12.45 -11.92
C TYR A 161 -2.56 13.98 -11.95
N LEU A 162 -3.02 14.70 -10.93
CA LEU A 162 -2.83 16.16 -10.90
C LEU A 162 -1.43 16.48 -10.34
N PRO A 163 -0.51 17.05 -11.13
CA PRO A 163 0.67 17.69 -10.58
C PRO A 163 0.21 18.96 -9.84
N ASP A 164 0.75 19.16 -8.63
CA ASP A 164 0.67 20.44 -7.89
C ASP A 164 1.21 21.61 -8.70
#